data_AF-B1Y416-F1
#
_entry.id   AF-B1Y416-F1
#
_cell.length_a   1.000
_cell.length_b   1.000
_cell.length_c   1.000
_cell.angle_alpha   90.00
_cell.angle_beta   90.00
_cell.angle_gamma   90.00
#
_symmetry.space_group_name_H-M   'P 1'
#
loop_
_entity.id
_entity.type
_entity.pdbx_description
1 polymer ?
#
loop_
_entity_poly.entity_id
_entity_poly.type
_entity_poly.pdbx_seq_one_letter_code
_entity_poly.pdbx_strand_id
1 'polypeptide(L)'
;MKQPEDNKTIDLLTPQRGRKPLTSTEPVTDVITAATAAAYSRAASQVVALDNAVSAEQIDFSQWVGERLGRKKTADLIKKIADVSDLLELQQIKESRKYKDLRVSVGGKLLTVSTWDDFCTTVVGRSRQHVDDDLLNLKTFGAEFLEMTQNYGLGYRQMREMRAIPMDQQAELIEAAKAGDKQTLLDVAESLIERHARDKAEAARQLEEASQVADARKRLLDEKNTQFDTLKERLHRPYKPSKEAAARTAAEKLMLDDLHKGAIDANGGMNRIVEVMTDMAGADVSESCRLAAHNDLIWLGQRLAEVMRAHAIAFDLEAEVVPSWVREHAGKLKAVQS
;
A
#
# COMPACT_ATOMS: atom_id res chain seq x y z
N MET A 1 -0.35 -31.78 -43.33
CA MET A 1 -1.36 -32.21 -44.34
C MET A 1 -0.87 -31.72 -45.70
N LYS A 2 -0.95 -32.58 -46.73
CA LYS A 2 -0.35 -32.52 -48.09
C LYS A 2 1.04 -33.16 -48.25
N GLN A 3 1.02 -34.47 -48.48
CA GLN A 3 1.88 -35.13 -49.48
C GLN A 3 1.14 -35.10 -50.84
N PRO A 4 1.84 -35.10 -52.00
CA PRO A 4 1.21 -35.42 -53.26
C PRO A 4 1.39 -36.91 -53.59
N GLU A 5 0.29 -37.52 -54.02
CA GLU A 5 0.22 -38.84 -54.62
C GLU A 5 0.66 -38.79 -56.08
N ASP A 6 1.29 -39.87 -56.56
CA ASP A 6 1.30 -40.19 -57.98
C ASP A 6 1.05 -41.70 -58.13
N ASN A 7 -0.22 -42.02 -58.34
CA ASN A 7 -0.71 -43.34 -58.72
C ASN A 7 -0.70 -43.41 -60.26
N LYS A 8 0.09 -44.33 -60.83
CA LYS A 8 -0.03 -44.74 -62.24
C LYS A 8 -0.32 -46.22 -62.32
N THR A 9 -1.60 -46.51 -62.56
CA THR A 9 -2.17 -47.75 -63.07
C THR A 9 -1.43 -48.20 -64.33
N ILE A 10 -0.94 -49.45 -64.37
CA ILE A 10 -0.34 -50.05 -65.57
C ILE A 10 -1.35 -51.01 -66.18
N ASP A 11 -1.65 -50.74 -67.45
CA ASP A 11 -2.54 -51.48 -68.35
C ASP A 11 -1.93 -52.85 -68.71
N LEU A 12 -2.70 -53.93 -68.56
CA LEU A 12 -2.28 -55.30 -68.87
C LEU A 12 -2.61 -55.63 -70.33
N LEU A 13 -1.64 -55.42 -71.22
CA LEU A 13 -1.69 -55.94 -72.60
C LEU A 13 -1.22 -57.40 -72.65
N THR A 14 -2.12 -58.26 -73.15
CA THR A 14 -1.95 -59.70 -73.41
C THR A 14 -0.80 -59.98 -74.42
N PRO A 15 0.00 -61.05 -74.26
CA PRO A 15 1.24 -61.22 -75.04
C PRO A 15 1.02 -61.95 -76.37
N GLN A 16 1.54 -61.38 -77.47
CA GLN A 16 1.69 -62.05 -78.76
C GLN A 16 3.01 -62.85 -78.80
N ARG A 17 2.90 -64.14 -79.15
CA ARG A 17 3.99 -65.12 -79.25
C ARG A 17 4.88 -64.84 -80.47
N GLY A 18 6.20 -64.87 -80.25
CA GLY A 18 7.17 -65.23 -81.30
C GLY A 18 8.33 -64.26 -81.51
N ARG A 19 9.34 -64.31 -80.63
CA ARG A 19 10.75 -64.03 -80.99
C ARG A 19 11.68 -64.95 -80.20
N LYS A 20 12.77 -65.32 -80.88
CA LYS A 20 13.75 -66.40 -80.62
C LYS A 20 14.35 -66.37 -79.19
N PRO A 21 14.76 -67.53 -78.65
CA PRO A 21 15.21 -67.64 -77.26
C PRO A 21 16.42 -66.74 -77.04
N LEU A 22 16.32 -65.86 -76.04
CA LEU A 22 17.50 -65.28 -75.42
C LEU A 22 18.27 -66.46 -74.84
N THR A 23 19.49 -66.63 -75.33
CA THR A 23 20.52 -67.47 -74.72
C THR A 23 20.49 -67.21 -73.22
N SER A 24 20.26 -68.26 -72.43
CA SER A 24 20.37 -68.24 -70.98
C SER A 24 21.73 -67.63 -70.62
N THR A 25 21.77 -66.34 -70.29
CA THR A 25 22.68 -65.89 -69.24
C THR A 25 22.25 -66.70 -68.03
N GLU A 26 23.16 -67.56 -67.60
CA GLU A 26 23.08 -68.41 -66.43
C GLU A 26 22.36 -67.66 -65.29
N PRO A 27 21.59 -68.35 -64.44
CA PRO A 27 21.22 -67.73 -63.18
C PRO A 27 22.54 -67.28 -62.56
N VAL A 28 22.70 -65.98 -62.28
CA VAL A 28 23.60 -65.59 -61.20
C VAL A 28 22.89 -66.12 -59.97
N THR A 29 23.03 -67.42 -59.72
CA THR A 29 23.08 -67.94 -58.38
C THR A 29 24.28 -67.22 -57.81
N ASP A 30 24.04 -66.05 -57.22
CA ASP A 30 24.82 -65.65 -56.06
C ASP A 30 24.58 -66.79 -55.07
N VAL A 31 25.38 -67.85 -55.22
CA VAL A 31 25.46 -68.90 -54.24
C VAL A 31 25.83 -68.11 -53.00
N ILE A 32 24.91 -68.05 -52.03
CA ILE A 32 25.22 -67.59 -50.69
C ILE A 32 26.26 -68.59 -50.19
N THR A 33 27.49 -68.31 -50.52
CA THR A 33 28.64 -69.06 -50.08
C THR A 33 28.71 -68.89 -48.57
N ALA A 34 29.20 -69.92 -47.86
CA ALA A 34 29.45 -69.79 -46.43
C ALA A 34 30.26 -68.52 -46.09
N ALA A 35 31.11 -68.07 -47.02
CA ALA A 35 31.86 -66.83 -46.93
C ALA A 35 30.99 -65.55 -46.95
N THR A 36 29.98 -65.45 -47.83
CA THR A 36 29.08 -64.28 -47.91
C THR A 36 28.09 -64.23 -46.74
N ALA A 37 27.56 -65.39 -46.31
CA ALA A 37 26.75 -65.49 -45.08
C ALA A 37 27.56 -65.10 -43.83
N ALA A 38 28.81 -65.56 -43.72
CA ALA A 38 29.71 -65.19 -42.62
C ALA A 38 30.12 -63.72 -42.66
N ALA A 39 30.22 -63.10 -43.84
CA ALA A 39 30.45 -61.65 -43.97
C ALA A 39 29.24 -60.84 -43.47
N TYR A 40 28.03 -61.25 -43.84
CA TYR A 40 26.79 -60.57 -43.41
C TYR A 40 26.56 -60.70 -41.89
N SER A 41 26.79 -61.89 -41.32
CA SER A 41 26.71 -62.11 -39.87
C SER A 41 27.75 -61.29 -39.09
N ARG A 42 28.98 -61.15 -39.61
CA ARG A 42 30.00 -60.25 -39.03
C ARG A 42 29.59 -58.78 -39.09
N ALA A 43 29.04 -58.32 -40.23
CA ALA A 43 28.54 -56.95 -40.36
C ALA A 43 27.39 -56.67 -39.39
N ALA A 44 26.42 -57.59 -39.26
CA ALA A 44 25.33 -57.46 -38.30
C ALA A 44 25.84 -57.41 -36.84
N SER A 45 26.82 -58.25 -36.50
CA SER A 45 27.45 -58.25 -35.18
C SER A 45 28.21 -56.94 -34.88
N GLN A 46 28.86 -56.36 -35.90
CA GLN A 46 29.53 -55.05 -35.79
C GLN A 46 28.54 -53.90 -35.58
N VAL A 47 27.39 -53.93 -36.26
CA VAL A 47 26.34 -52.91 -36.08
C VAL A 47 25.78 -52.95 -34.65
N VAL A 48 25.51 -54.14 -34.11
CA VAL A 48 25.06 -54.29 -32.71
C VAL A 48 26.13 -53.85 -31.71
N ALA A 49 27.41 -54.13 -31.97
CA ALA A 49 28.50 -53.67 -31.12
C ALA A 49 28.66 -52.13 -31.13
N LEU A 50 28.49 -51.50 -32.31
CA LEU A 50 28.49 -50.04 -32.47
C LEU A 50 27.30 -49.40 -31.74
N ASP A 51 26.10 -49.96 -31.87
CA ASP A 51 24.89 -49.45 -31.20
C ASP A 51 25.00 -49.52 -29.66
N ASN A 52 25.53 -50.64 -29.14
CA ASN A 52 25.81 -50.78 -27.71
C ASN A 52 26.89 -49.80 -27.23
N ALA A 53 27.93 -49.54 -28.03
CA ALA A 53 28.99 -48.58 -27.69
C ALA A 53 28.46 -47.14 -27.68
N VAL A 54 27.67 -46.74 -28.69
CA VAL A 54 27.00 -45.43 -28.74
C VAL A 54 26.05 -45.26 -27.56
N SER A 55 25.28 -46.31 -27.22
CA SER A 55 24.38 -46.30 -26.07
C SER A 55 25.15 -46.15 -24.74
N ALA A 56 26.30 -46.82 -24.58
CA ALA A 56 27.14 -46.69 -23.39
C ALA A 56 27.73 -45.28 -23.24
N GLU A 57 28.29 -44.70 -24.31
CA GLU A 57 28.79 -43.32 -24.30
C GLU A 57 27.68 -42.30 -23.99
N GLN A 58 26.47 -42.54 -24.49
CA GLN A 58 25.32 -41.67 -24.26
C GLN A 58 24.82 -41.75 -22.80
N ILE A 59 24.90 -42.92 -22.18
CA ILE A 59 24.63 -43.11 -20.74
C ILE A 59 25.69 -42.38 -19.90
N ASP A 60 26.99 -42.56 -20.22
CA ASP A 60 28.09 -41.90 -19.51
C ASP A 60 28.01 -40.37 -19.61
N PHE A 61 27.70 -39.84 -20.79
CA PHE A 61 27.48 -38.41 -20.98
C PHE A 61 26.28 -37.89 -20.16
N SER A 62 25.18 -38.64 -20.15
CA SER A 62 23.97 -38.28 -19.38
C SER A 62 24.25 -38.26 -17.88
N GLN A 63 25.02 -39.22 -17.36
CA GLN A 63 25.47 -39.25 -15.97
C GLN A 63 26.35 -38.04 -15.64
N TRP A 64 27.34 -37.74 -16.49
CA TRP A 64 28.20 -36.56 -16.33
C TRP A 64 27.42 -35.24 -16.34
N VAL A 65 26.41 -35.11 -17.22
CA VAL A 65 25.52 -33.94 -17.25
C VAL A 65 24.75 -33.82 -15.94
N GLY A 66 24.21 -34.93 -15.42
CA GLY A 66 23.53 -34.97 -14.13
C GLY A 66 24.41 -34.50 -12.98
N GLU A 67 25.63 -35.04 -12.87
CA GLU A 67 26.61 -34.64 -11.86
C GLU A 67 27.03 -33.18 -11.99
N ARG A 68 27.26 -32.70 -13.22
CA ARG A 68 27.59 -31.30 -13.49
C ARG A 68 26.45 -30.37 -13.07
N LEU A 69 25.20 -30.73 -13.35
CA LEU A 69 24.02 -29.98 -12.91
C LEU A 69 23.92 -29.97 -11.38
N GLY A 70 24.19 -31.09 -10.71
CA GLY A 70 24.25 -31.17 -9.25
C GLY A 70 25.32 -30.25 -8.66
N ARG A 71 26.54 -30.27 -9.21
CA ARG A 71 27.63 -29.37 -8.79
C ARG A 71 27.28 -27.90 -9.04
N LYS A 72 26.67 -27.57 -10.18
CA LYS A 72 26.22 -26.21 -10.49
C LYS A 72 25.20 -25.73 -9.45
N LYS A 73 24.16 -26.52 -9.15
CA LYS A 73 23.15 -26.18 -8.14
C LYS A 73 23.78 -25.94 -6.76
N THR A 74 24.75 -26.77 -6.38
CA THR A 74 25.48 -26.62 -5.11
C THR A 74 26.31 -25.34 -5.09
N ALA A 75 27.04 -25.04 -6.17
CA ALA A 75 27.81 -23.81 -6.29
C ALA A 75 26.91 -22.57 -6.27
N ASP A 76 25.75 -22.62 -6.94
CA ASP A 76 24.75 -21.56 -6.93
C ASP A 76 24.20 -21.32 -5.51
N LEU A 77 23.96 -22.38 -4.72
CA LEU A 77 23.55 -22.26 -3.32
C LEU A 77 24.64 -21.62 -2.44
N ILE A 78 25.88 -22.09 -2.56
CA ILE A 78 27.02 -21.53 -1.82
C ILE A 78 27.17 -20.04 -2.13
N LYS A 79 27.01 -19.65 -3.40
CA LYS A 79 27.07 -18.24 -3.80
C LYS A 79 26.01 -17.41 -3.08
N LYS A 80 24.77 -17.87 -3.01
CA LYS A 80 23.67 -17.13 -2.33
C LYS A 80 23.95 -16.93 -0.84
N ILE A 81 24.44 -17.97 -0.16
CA ILE A 81 24.81 -17.90 1.26
C ILE A 81 25.97 -16.91 1.45
N ALA A 82 26.98 -16.98 0.59
CA ALA A 82 28.11 -16.05 0.63
C ALA A 82 27.66 -14.60 0.37
N ASP A 83 26.74 -14.36 -0.58
CA ASP A 83 26.19 -13.04 -0.88
C ASP A 83 25.46 -12.45 0.34
N VAL A 84 24.68 -13.26 1.08
CA VAL A 84 24.01 -12.79 2.31
C VAL A 84 25.00 -12.52 3.44
N SER A 85 26.01 -13.37 3.60
CA SER A 85 27.10 -13.14 4.57
C SER A 85 27.87 -11.86 4.28
N ASP A 86 28.23 -11.62 3.02
CA ASP A 86 28.90 -10.40 2.56
C ASP A 86 28.04 -9.17 2.89
N LEU A 87 26.73 -9.21 2.67
CA LEU A 87 25.83 -8.10 3.02
C LEU A 87 25.78 -7.81 4.53
N LEU A 88 25.80 -8.84 5.38
CA LEU A 88 25.87 -8.64 6.84
C LEU A 88 27.18 -7.98 7.26
N GLU A 89 28.31 -8.36 6.67
CA GLU A 89 29.61 -7.72 6.91
C GLU A 89 29.62 -6.27 6.41
N LEU A 90 29.10 -6.02 5.20
CA LEU A 90 28.97 -4.68 4.65
C LEU A 90 28.11 -3.77 5.54
N GLN A 91 27.03 -4.31 6.12
CA GLN A 91 26.21 -3.59 7.09
C GLN A 91 27.04 -3.18 8.31
N GLN A 92 27.78 -4.12 8.91
CA GLN A 92 28.63 -3.85 10.07
C GLN A 92 29.74 -2.84 9.75
N ILE A 93 30.38 -2.96 8.58
CA ILE A 93 31.42 -2.02 8.13
C ILE A 93 30.83 -0.62 7.96
N LYS A 94 29.65 -0.51 7.36
CA LYS A 94 28.96 0.77 7.15
C LYS A 94 28.59 1.45 8.47
N GLU A 95 28.00 0.69 9.39
CA GLU A 95 27.56 1.17 10.71
C GLU A 95 28.75 1.58 11.59
N SER A 96 29.80 0.75 11.63
CA SER A 96 31.02 1.02 12.41
C SER A 96 31.92 2.09 11.81
N ARG A 97 31.71 2.45 10.54
CA ARG A 97 32.58 3.35 9.76
C ARG A 97 34.03 2.89 9.65
N LYS A 98 34.30 1.60 9.84
CA LYS A 98 35.65 1.00 9.74
C LYS A 98 36.28 1.13 8.35
N TYR A 99 35.49 1.48 7.34
CA TYR A 99 35.97 1.75 5.98
C TYR A 99 36.81 3.04 5.87
N LYS A 100 36.73 3.96 6.85
CA LYS A 100 37.46 5.23 6.80
C LYS A 100 38.96 5.02 7.03
N ASP A 101 39.76 5.81 6.31
CA ASP A 101 41.22 5.83 6.35
C ASP A 101 41.91 4.54 5.88
N LEU A 102 41.15 3.61 5.28
CA LEU A 102 41.69 2.43 4.62
C LEU A 102 42.53 2.85 3.40
N ARG A 103 43.76 2.34 3.34
CA ARG A 103 44.63 2.53 2.18
C ARG A 103 44.60 1.28 1.32
N VAL A 104 44.12 1.42 0.10
CA VAL A 104 43.94 0.32 -0.86
C VAL A 104 44.69 0.62 -2.14
N SER A 105 45.32 -0.41 -2.72
CA SER A 105 46.04 -0.28 -3.99
C SER A 105 45.15 -0.73 -5.14
N VAL A 106 44.69 0.22 -5.95
CA VAL A 106 43.84 -0.06 -7.13
C VAL A 106 44.62 0.33 -8.38
N GLY A 107 44.87 -0.62 -9.27
CA GLY A 107 45.61 -0.36 -10.52
C GLY A 107 47.03 0.18 -10.29
N GLY A 108 47.69 -0.20 -9.19
CA GLY A 108 49.04 0.26 -8.84
C GLY A 108 49.12 1.64 -8.19
N LYS A 109 47.99 2.32 -7.94
CA LYS A 109 47.93 3.58 -7.18
C LYS A 109 47.36 3.34 -5.79
N LEU A 110 48.00 3.92 -4.79
CA LEU A 110 47.53 3.90 -3.41
C LEU A 110 46.44 4.96 -3.23
N LEU A 111 45.22 4.51 -2.96
CA LEU A 111 44.05 5.35 -2.68
C LEU A 111 43.71 5.26 -1.20
N THR A 112 43.27 6.38 -0.61
CA THR A 112 42.73 6.40 0.75
C THR A 112 41.21 6.50 0.67
N VAL A 113 40.51 5.52 1.26
CA VAL A 113 39.06 5.46 1.32
C VAL A 113 38.57 6.42 2.39
N SER A 114 37.79 7.42 1.99
CA SER A 114 37.31 8.47 2.90
C SER A 114 35.79 8.45 3.07
N THR A 115 35.08 8.04 2.01
CA THR A 115 33.62 7.97 1.98
C THR A 115 33.12 6.53 1.80
N TRP A 116 31.83 6.33 2.08
CA TRP A 116 31.16 5.05 1.82
C TRP A 116 31.09 4.74 0.32
N ASP A 117 30.98 5.78 -0.51
CA ASP A 117 30.97 5.65 -1.97
C ASP A 117 32.34 5.17 -2.50
N ASP A 118 33.43 5.74 -1.97
CA ASP A 118 34.80 5.29 -2.27
C ASP A 118 34.96 3.81 -1.91
N PHE A 119 34.47 3.40 -0.73
CA PHE A 119 34.57 2.01 -0.29
C PHE A 119 33.81 1.06 -1.22
N CYS A 120 32.56 1.39 -1.56
CA CYS A 120 31.74 0.57 -2.45
C CYS A 120 32.39 0.41 -3.83
N THR A 121 32.85 1.52 -4.41
CA THR A 121 33.39 1.52 -5.78
C THR A 121 34.78 0.92 -5.88
N THR A 122 35.66 1.16 -4.90
CA THR A 122 37.08 0.75 -4.95
C THR A 122 37.35 -0.62 -4.32
N VAL A 123 36.66 -0.96 -3.22
CA VAL A 123 36.90 -2.20 -2.46
C VAL A 123 35.88 -3.27 -2.84
N VAL A 124 34.59 -2.92 -2.81
CA VAL A 124 33.50 -3.87 -3.11
C VAL A 124 33.34 -4.08 -4.62
N GLY A 125 33.71 -3.08 -5.43
CA GLY A 125 33.57 -3.13 -6.89
C GLY A 125 32.12 -3.00 -7.38
N ARG A 126 31.23 -2.45 -6.56
CA ARG A 126 29.81 -2.22 -6.87
C ARG A 126 29.47 -0.74 -6.68
N SER A 127 28.45 -0.25 -7.39
CA SER A 127 27.98 1.13 -7.16
C SER A 127 27.43 1.24 -5.74
N ARG A 128 27.65 2.38 -5.09
CA ARG A 128 27.05 2.66 -3.79
C ARG A 128 25.55 2.46 -3.78
N GLN A 129 24.87 2.90 -4.85
CA GLN A 129 23.41 2.77 -4.93
C GLN A 129 22.98 1.30 -4.83
N HIS A 130 23.65 0.40 -5.54
CA HIS A 130 23.35 -1.03 -5.50
C HIS A 130 23.62 -1.64 -4.12
N VAL A 131 24.75 -1.29 -3.49
CA VAL A 131 25.07 -1.78 -2.13
C VAL A 131 24.06 -1.23 -1.10
N ASP A 132 23.72 0.06 -1.18
CA ASP A 132 22.74 0.68 -0.29
C ASP A 132 21.35 0.05 -0.46
N ASP A 133 21.01 -0.31 -1.68
CA ASP A 133 19.79 -0.99 -2.06
C ASP A 133 19.71 -2.43 -1.51
N ASP A 134 20.79 -3.19 -1.58
CA ASP A 134 20.87 -4.54 -0.99
C ASP A 134 20.83 -4.49 0.53
N LEU A 135 21.55 -3.54 1.14
CA LEU A 135 21.51 -3.30 2.59
C LEU A 135 20.12 -2.89 3.06
N LEU A 136 19.40 -2.10 2.26
CA LEU A 136 18.02 -1.74 2.56
C LEU A 136 17.09 -2.96 2.49
N ASN A 137 17.27 -3.84 1.51
CA ASN A 137 16.52 -5.11 1.46
C ASN A 137 16.82 -5.98 2.68
N LEU A 138 18.09 -6.12 3.04
CA LEU A 138 18.51 -6.88 4.23
C LEU A 138 17.89 -6.31 5.51
N LYS A 139 17.92 -4.99 5.68
CA LYS A 139 17.32 -4.33 6.85
C LYS A 139 15.79 -4.48 6.90
N THR A 140 15.13 -4.43 5.74
CA THR A 140 13.66 -4.46 5.66
C THR A 140 13.12 -5.87 5.90
N PHE A 141 13.70 -6.87 5.25
CA PHE A 141 13.13 -8.23 5.25
C PHE A 141 13.93 -9.25 6.06
N GLY A 142 15.20 -8.97 6.37
CA GLY A 142 16.12 -9.90 7.02
C GLY A 142 16.81 -10.85 6.05
N ALA A 143 17.81 -11.57 6.57
CA ALA A 143 18.64 -12.51 5.81
C ALA A 143 17.83 -13.71 5.27
N GLU A 144 16.95 -14.28 6.10
CA GLU A 144 16.16 -15.47 5.75
C GLU A 144 15.27 -15.21 4.51
N PHE A 145 14.60 -14.06 4.47
CA PHE A 145 13.78 -13.67 3.32
C PHE A 145 14.62 -13.45 2.06
N LEU A 146 15.81 -12.86 2.17
CA LEU A 146 16.71 -12.69 1.03
C LEU A 146 17.13 -14.03 0.42
N GLU A 147 17.44 -15.03 1.25
CA GLU A 147 17.77 -16.38 0.76
C GLU A 147 16.59 -17.01 0.01
N MET A 148 15.37 -16.90 0.56
CA MET A 148 14.15 -17.41 -0.07
C MET A 148 13.89 -16.73 -1.42
N THR A 149 13.91 -15.39 -1.45
CA THR A 149 13.63 -14.62 -2.67
C THR A 149 14.67 -14.84 -3.77
N GLN A 150 15.95 -15.03 -3.41
CA GLN A 150 17.00 -15.46 -4.35
C GLN A 150 16.79 -16.90 -4.85
N ASN A 151 16.19 -17.78 -4.05
CA ASN A 151 15.80 -19.12 -4.50
C ASN A 151 14.65 -19.10 -5.51
N TYR A 152 13.70 -18.19 -5.35
CA TYR A 152 12.57 -18.00 -6.27
C TYR A 152 12.93 -17.17 -7.52
N GLY A 153 14.16 -16.65 -7.59
CA GLY A 153 14.60 -15.80 -8.69
C GLY A 153 13.76 -14.52 -8.79
N LEU A 154 13.47 -13.91 -7.64
CA LEU A 154 12.86 -12.58 -7.59
C LEU A 154 13.91 -11.53 -7.97
N GLY A 155 13.49 -10.61 -8.84
CA GLY A 155 14.34 -9.53 -9.32
C GLY A 155 14.26 -8.29 -8.44
N TYR A 156 15.16 -7.35 -8.70
CA TYR A 156 15.28 -6.10 -7.96
C TYR A 156 14.01 -5.22 -8.03
N ARG A 157 13.24 -5.32 -9.12
CA ARG A 157 11.95 -4.62 -9.25
C ARG A 157 10.93 -5.10 -8.23
N GLN A 158 10.75 -6.41 -8.11
CA GLN A 158 9.80 -7.02 -7.18
C GLN A 158 10.18 -6.70 -5.73
N MET A 159 11.48 -6.76 -5.41
CA MET A 159 11.98 -6.35 -4.09
C MET A 159 11.64 -4.90 -3.77
N ARG A 160 11.76 -3.98 -4.75
CA ARG A 160 11.38 -2.58 -4.56
C ARG A 160 9.88 -2.40 -4.33
N GLU A 161 9.04 -3.11 -5.08
CA GLU A 161 7.58 -3.10 -4.90
C GLU A 161 7.21 -3.62 -3.51
N MET A 162 7.82 -4.73 -3.07
CA MET A 162 7.62 -5.27 -1.72
C MET A 162 8.11 -4.33 -0.61
N ARG A 163 9.16 -3.54 -0.84
CA ARG A 163 9.63 -2.53 0.14
C ARG A 163 8.66 -1.37 0.30
N ALA A 164 7.80 -1.11 -0.68
CA ALA A 164 6.78 -0.07 -0.58
C ALA A 164 5.62 -0.48 0.36
N ILE A 165 5.55 -1.76 0.72
CA ILE A 165 4.54 -2.29 1.65
C ILE A 165 4.89 -1.84 3.09
N PRO A 166 3.91 -1.32 3.84
CA PRO A 166 4.07 -0.91 5.24
C PRO A 166 4.68 -1.99 6.14
N MET A 167 5.46 -1.58 7.15
CA MET A 167 6.19 -2.51 8.04
C MET A 167 5.28 -3.47 8.81
N ASP A 168 4.06 -3.05 9.16
CA ASP A 168 3.04 -3.88 9.81
C ASP A 168 2.59 -5.07 8.94
N GLN A 169 2.70 -4.95 7.61
CA GLN A 169 2.28 -5.98 6.66
C GLN A 169 3.46 -6.78 6.10
N GLN A 170 4.70 -6.43 6.45
CA GLN A 170 5.89 -7.17 5.99
C GLN A 170 5.98 -8.58 6.58
N ALA A 171 5.38 -8.83 7.75
CA ALA A 171 5.30 -10.17 8.33
C ALA A 171 4.51 -11.15 7.43
N GLU A 172 3.43 -10.68 6.80
CA GLU A 172 2.62 -11.48 5.87
C GLU A 172 3.44 -11.91 4.64
N LEU A 173 4.31 -11.02 4.13
CA LEU A 173 5.23 -11.34 3.02
C LEU A 173 6.26 -12.39 3.41
N ILE A 174 6.82 -12.29 4.62
CA ILE A 174 7.84 -13.23 5.09
C ILE A 174 7.25 -14.63 5.23
N GLU A 175 6.03 -14.75 5.77
CA GLU A 175 5.33 -16.03 5.86
C GLU A 175 4.98 -16.59 4.47
N ALA A 176 4.54 -15.75 3.54
CA ALA A 176 4.32 -16.18 2.15
C ALA A 176 5.61 -16.67 1.48
N ALA A 177 6.76 -16.04 1.75
CA ALA A 177 8.04 -16.49 1.24
C ALA A 177 8.47 -17.85 1.80
N LYS A 178 8.15 -18.16 3.06
CA LYS A 178 8.43 -19.47 3.67
C LYS A 178 7.63 -20.61 3.05
N ALA A 179 6.46 -20.30 2.47
CA ALA A 179 5.59 -21.29 1.83
C ALA A 179 6.20 -21.93 0.56
N GLY A 180 7.30 -21.38 0.02
CA GLY A 180 8.08 -22.06 -1.03
C GLY A 180 7.73 -21.69 -2.47
N ASP A 181 6.74 -20.82 -2.70
CA ASP A 181 6.24 -20.51 -4.04
C ASP A 181 6.37 -19.03 -4.41
N LYS A 182 7.04 -18.78 -5.54
CA LYS A 182 7.19 -17.45 -6.15
C LYS A 182 5.84 -16.82 -6.46
N GLN A 183 4.92 -17.59 -7.04
CA GLN A 183 3.66 -17.03 -7.52
C GLN A 183 2.80 -16.60 -6.34
N THR A 184 2.67 -17.46 -5.33
CA THR A 184 1.99 -17.13 -4.08
C THR A 184 2.55 -15.87 -3.42
N LEU A 185 3.88 -15.71 -3.34
CA LEU A 185 4.49 -14.51 -2.77
C LEU A 185 4.15 -13.23 -3.57
N LEU A 186 4.13 -13.31 -4.90
CA LEU A 186 3.77 -12.18 -5.76
C LEU A 186 2.28 -11.81 -5.61
N ASP A 187 1.40 -12.80 -5.56
CA ASP A 187 -0.04 -12.59 -5.39
C ASP A 187 -0.36 -11.93 -4.03
N VAL A 188 0.33 -12.38 -2.96
CA VAL A 188 0.23 -11.75 -1.63
C VAL A 188 0.75 -10.30 -1.70
N ALA A 189 1.92 -10.07 -2.30
CA ALA A 189 2.47 -8.73 -2.42
C ALA A 189 1.54 -7.78 -3.18
N GLU A 190 0.94 -8.23 -4.29
CA GLU A 190 -0.02 -7.45 -5.06
C GLU A 190 -1.27 -7.12 -4.23
N SER A 191 -1.84 -8.10 -3.54
CA SER A 191 -3.00 -7.89 -2.66
C SER A 191 -2.73 -6.87 -1.54
N LEU A 192 -1.54 -6.93 -0.93
CA LEU A 192 -1.11 -5.98 0.11
C LEU A 192 -0.95 -4.57 -0.43
N ILE A 193 -0.35 -4.43 -1.63
CA ILE A 193 -0.18 -3.13 -2.29
C ILE A 193 -1.54 -2.51 -2.61
N GLU A 194 -2.47 -3.30 -3.16
CA GLU A 194 -3.83 -2.83 -3.46
C GLU A 194 -4.62 -2.45 -2.21
N ARG A 195 -4.52 -3.24 -1.13
CA ARG A 195 -5.13 -2.93 0.16
C ARG A 195 -4.58 -1.62 0.72
N HIS A 196 -3.26 -1.49 0.78
CA HIS A 196 -2.62 -0.26 1.26
C HIS A 196 -2.96 0.97 0.42
N ALA A 197 -3.05 0.83 -0.91
CA ALA A 197 -3.48 1.93 -1.78
C ALA A 197 -4.92 2.37 -1.49
N ARG A 198 -5.83 1.42 -1.25
CA ARG A 198 -7.22 1.70 -0.86
C ARG A 198 -7.30 2.36 0.51
N ASP A 199 -6.63 1.80 1.52
CA ASP A 199 -6.65 2.33 2.89
C ASP A 199 -6.09 3.75 2.94
N LYS A 200 -5.02 4.02 2.17
CA LYS A 200 -4.44 5.37 2.06
C LYS A 200 -5.39 6.35 1.39
N ALA A 201 -6.10 5.93 0.34
CA ALA A 201 -7.09 6.78 -0.32
C ALA A 201 -8.28 7.08 0.60
N GLU A 202 -8.75 6.09 1.36
CA GLU A 202 -9.83 6.27 2.33
C GLU A 202 -9.41 7.19 3.47
N ALA A 203 -8.22 6.98 4.05
CA ALA A 203 -7.68 7.85 5.09
C ALA A 203 -7.50 9.30 4.61
N ALA A 204 -7.04 9.50 3.36
CA ALA A 204 -6.94 10.83 2.77
C ALA A 204 -8.33 11.51 2.64
N ARG A 205 -9.35 10.76 2.22
CA ARG A 205 -10.73 11.27 2.12
C ARG A 205 -11.29 11.65 3.49
N GLN A 206 -11.10 10.81 4.50
CA GLN A 206 -11.53 11.09 5.87
C GLN A 206 -10.83 12.33 6.45
N LEU A 207 -9.54 12.52 6.16
CA LEU A 207 -8.79 13.70 6.59
C LEU A 207 -9.32 14.97 5.92
N GLU A 208 -9.65 14.92 4.63
CA GLU A 208 -10.24 16.04 3.90
C GLU A 208 -11.63 16.39 4.46
N GLU A 209 -12.50 15.40 4.65
CA GLU A 209 -13.83 15.57 5.26
C GLU A 209 -13.71 16.18 6.67
N ALA A 210 -12.81 15.65 7.51
CA ALA A 210 -12.57 16.17 8.85
C ALA A 210 -12.06 17.62 8.84
N SER A 211 -11.17 17.97 7.89
CA SER A 211 -10.67 19.33 7.72
C SER A 211 -11.78 20.30 7.34
N GLN A 212 -12.65 19.92 6.39
CA GLN A 212 -13.79 20.74 5.98
C GLN A 212 -14.77 20.98 7.13
N VAL A 213 -15.05 19.95 7.94
CA VAL A 213 -15.89 20.07 9.14
C VAL A 213 -15.25 21.00 10.18
N ALA A 214 -13.92 20.88 10.40
CA ALA A 214 -13.20 21.74 11.32
C ALA A 214 -13.25 23.21 10.89
N ASP A 215 -13.05 23.49 9.59
CA ASP A 215 -13.13 24.85 9.03
C ASP A 215 -14.55 25.43 9.15
N ALA A 216 -15.58 24.62 8.86
CA ALA A 216 -16.97 25.04 9.03
C ALA A 216 -17.29 25.38 10.49
N ARG A 217 -16.84 24.54 11.45
CA ARG A 217 -17.00 24.79 12.88
C ARG A 217 -16.27 26.06 13.33
N LYS A 218 -15.06 26.30 12.83
CA LYS A 218 -14.30 27.51 13.14
C LYS A 218 -15.04 28.77 12.67
N ARG A 219 -15.55 28.79 11.44
CA ARG A 219 -16.34 29.92 10.91
C ARG A 219 -17.59 30.19 11.77
N LEU A 220 -18.29 29.12 12.15
CA LEU A 220 -19.47 29.26 13.02
C LEU A 220 -19.10 29.84 14.40
N LEU A 221 -17.99 29.41 14.99
CA LEU A 221 -17.50 29.96 16.25
C LEU A 221 -17.11 31.44 16.12
N ASP A 222 -16.44 31.82 15.03
CA ASP A 222 -16.07 33.21 14.76
C ASP A 222 -17.32 34.09 14.61
N GLU A 223 -18.33 33.63 13.85
CA GLU A 223 -19.63 34.32 13.75
C GLU A 223 -20.30 34.49 15.13
N LYS A 224 -20.33 33.44 15.95
CA LYS A 224 -20.93 33.50 17.29
C LYS A 224 -20.18 34.44 18.23
N ASN A 225 -18.85 34.47 18.18
CA ASN A 225 -18.03 35.39 18.97
C ASN A 225 -18.30 36.85 18.58
N THR A 226 -18.40 37.17 17.28
CA THR A 226 -18.71 38.54 16.85
C THR A 226 -20.10 39.02 17.30
N GLN A 227 -21.10 38.13 17.26
CA GLN A 227 -22.44 38.42 17.79
C GLN A 227 -22.40 38.66 19.29
N PHE A 228 -21.64 37.83 20.02
CA PHE A 228 -21.46 37.97 21.46
C PHE A 228 -20.80 39.31 21.83
N ASP A 229 -19.74 39.70 21.14
CA ASP A 229 -19.06 40.98 21.36
C ASP A 229 -19.98 42.18 21.08
N THR A 230 -20.74 42.12 19.99
CA THR A 230 -21.71 43.18 19.64
C THR A 230 -22.80 43.33 20.71
N LEU A 231 -23.31 42.21 21.25
CA LEU A 231 -24.30 42.22 22.32
C LEU A 231 -23.71 42.79 23.62
N LYS A 232 -22.46 42.44 23.93
CA LYS A 232 -21.73 42.98 25.09
C LYS A 232 -21.51 44.48 24.99
N GLU A 233 -21.15 45.00 23.82
CA GLU A 233 -21.02 46.45 23.58
C GLU A 233 -22.34 47.19 23.76
N ARG A 234 -23.46 46.63 23.25
CA ARG A 234 -24.80 47.20 23.43
C ARG A 234 -25.20 47.24 24.90
N LEU A 235 -24.88 46.20 25.66
CA LEU A 235 -25.16 46.12 27.09
C LEU A 235 -24.40 47.20 27.89
N HIS A 236 -23.17 47.52 27.52
CA HIS A 236 -22.34 48.50 28.22
C HIS A 236 -22.46 49.94 27.71
N ARG A 237 -23.38 50.24 26.77
CA ARG A 237 -23.55 51.60 26.24
C ARG A 237 -24.08 52.53 27.35
N PRO A 238 -23.35 53.60 27.73
CA PRO A 238 -23.77 54.47 28.82
C PRO A 238 -25.00 55.30 28.44
N TYR A 239 -25.98 55.35 29.33
CA TYR A 239 -27.17 56.20 29.20
C TYR A 239 -26.78 57.69 29.28
N LYS A 240 -27.19 58.46 28.27
CA LYS A 240 -26.89 59.90 28.16
C LYS A 240 -28.19 60.70 28.22
N PRO A 241 -28.50 61.32 29.37
CA PRO A 241 -29.68 62.16 29.50
C PRO A 241 -29.54 63.52 28.80
N SER A 242 -30.67 64.15 28.43
CA SER A 242 -30.69 65.52 27.94
C SER A 242 -30.45 66.51 29.10
N LYS A 243 -29.98 67.74 28.78
CA LYS A 243 -29.61 68.75 29.78
C LYS A 243 -30.79 69.17 30.69
N GLU A 244 -32.02 69.08 30.21
CA GLU A 244 -33.24 69.45 30.96
C GLU A 244 -33.71 68.34 31.94
N ALA A 245 -33.27 67.09 31.75
CA ALA A 245 -33.71 65.94 32.53
C ALA A 245 -32.77 65.57 33.69
N ALA A 246 -31.68 66.30 33.92
CA ALA A 246 -30.55 65.94 34.79
C ALA A 246 -30.92 65.48 36.22
N ALA A 247 -31.97 66.05 36.83
CA ALA A 247 -32.40 65.70 38.18
C ALA A 247 -33.29 64.43 38.23
N ARG A 248 -34.17 64.23 37.25
CA ARG A 248 -34.94 62.98 37.08
C ARG A 248 -34.03 61.83 36.67
N THR A 249 -33.00 62.15 35.90
CA THR A 249 -32.05 61.18 35.36
C THR A 249 -31.02 60.68 36.36
N ALA A 250 -30.86 61.30 37.54
CA ALA A 250 -30.05 60.71 38.61
C ALA A 250 -30.73 59.47 39.23
N ALA A 251 -32.03 59.54 39.48
CA ALA A 251 -32.82 58.40 39.96
C ALA A 251 -33.01 57.34 38.85
N GLU A 252 -33.30 57.77 37.61
CA GLU A 252 -33.40 56.85 36.46
C GLU A 252 -32.06 56.17 36.16
N LYS A 253 -30.93 56.87 36.33
CA LYS A 253 -29.59 56.28 36.20
C LYS A 253 -29.35 55.23 37.27
N LEU A 254 -29.73 55.47 38.53
CA LEU A 254 -29.60 54.46 39.58
C LEU A 254 -30.43 53.20 39.27
N MET A 255 -31.67 53.38 38.81
CA MET A 255 -32.52 52.26 38.37
C MET A 255 -31.91 51.49 37.19
N LEU A 256 -31.30 52.20 36.25
CA LEU A 256 -30.62 51.59 35.11
C LEU A 256 -29.33 50.87 35.52
N ASP A 257 -28.53 51.45 36.42
CA ASP A 257 -27.31 50.85 36.95
C ASP A 257 -27.64 49.56 37.73
N ASP A 258 -28.73 49.55 38.50
CA ASP A 258 -29.20 48.37 39.21
C ASP A 258 -29.75 47.30 38.26
N LEU A 259 -30.49 47.69 37.21
CA LEU A 259 -30.91 46.77 36.14
C LEU A 259 -29.70 46.19 35.40
N HIS A 260 -28.66 47.00 35.14
CA HIS A 260 -27.43 46.55 34.47
C HIS A 260 -26.65 45.55 35.32
N LYS A 261 -26.52 45.79 36.64
CA LYS A 261 -25.94 44.79 37.56
C LYS A 261 -26.73 43.49 37.54
N GLY A 262 -28.06 43.58 37.63
CA GLY A 262 -28.93 42.40 37.53
C GLY A 262 -28.76 41.63 36.21
N ALA A 263 -28.59 42.35 35.09
CA ALA A 263 -28.32 41.74 33.79
C ALA A 263 -26.94 41.05 33.73
N ILE A 264 -25.90 41.64 34.33
CA ILE A 264 -24.58 41.01 34.43
C ILE A 264 -24.64 39.74 35.28
N ASP A 265 -25.31 39.79 36.44
CA ASP A 265 -25.45 38.65 37.34
C ASP A 265 -26.24 37.51 36.69
N ALA A 266 -27.33 37.84 36.00
CA ALA A 266 -28.11 36.88 35.22
C ALA A 266 -27.27 36.23 34.11
N ASN A 267 -26.50 37.02 33.37
CA ASN A 267 -25.62 36.50 32.33
C ASN A 267 -24.50 35.60 32.89
N GLY A 268 -23.90 35.97 34.03
CA GLY A 268 -22.94 35.13 34.74
C GLY A 268 -23.56 33.82 35.23
N GLY A 269 -24.81 33.86 35.70
CA GLY A 269 -25.61 32.67 36.01
C GLY A 269 -25.84 31.77 34.80
N MET A 270 -26.25 32.35 33.66
CA MET A 270 -26.46 31.62 32.41
C MET A 270 -25.17 30.94 31.91
N ASN A 271 -24.02 31.63 31.97
CA ASN A 271 -22.73 31.04 31.58
C ASN A 271 -22.37 29.81 32.43
N ARG A 272 -22.60 29.86 33.75
CA ARG A 272 -22.40 28.69 34.63
C ARG A 272 -23.34 27.53 34.27
N ILE A 273 -24.58 27.83 33.91
CA ILE A 273 -25.52 26.79 33.46
C ILE A 273 -25.02 26.14 32.16
N VAL A 274 -24.52 26.91 31.20
CA VAL A 274 -23.93 26.38 29.95
C VAL A 274 -22.73 25.47 30.23
N GLU A 275 -21.84 25.87 31.14
CA GLU A 275 -20.68 25.07 31.57
C GLU A 275 -21.13 23.72 32.14
N VAL A 276 -22.02 23.73 33.13
CA VAL A 276 -22.55 22.50 33.75
C VAL A 276 -23.27 21.61 32.74
N MET A 277 -24.08 22.19 31.85
CA MET A 277 -24.77 21.42 30.80
C MET A 277 -23.80 20.78 29.80
N THR A 278 -22.69 21.45 29.50
CA THR A 278 -21.63 20.91 28.62
C THR A 278 -20.92 19.74 29.31
N ASP A 279 -20.58 19.87 30.59
CA ASP A 279 -19.99 18.80 31.38
C ASP A 279 -20.94 17.59 31.50
N MET A 280 -22.23 17.83 31.71
CA MET A 280 -23.26 16.78 31.76
C MET A 280 -23.42 16.03 30.43
N ALA A 281 -23.12 16.66 29.29
CA ALA A 281 -23.15 16.01 27.98
C ALA A 281 -21.94 15.10 27.74
N GLY A 282 -20.80 15.39 28.37
CA GLY A 282 -19.57 14.59 28.29
C GLY A 282 -19.45 13.49 29.36
N ALA A 283 -20.28 13.53 30.40
CA ALA A 283 -20.24 12.61 31.53
C ALA A 283 -21.40 11.58 31.51
N ASP A 284 -21.20 10.45 32.20
CA ASP A 284 -22.23 9.43 32.41
C ASP A 284 -23.24 9.89 33.49
N VAL A 285 -24.12 10.80 33.12
CA VAL A 285 -25.15 11.39 33.99
C VAL A 285 -26.49 10.67 33.80
N SER A 286 -27.23 10.44 34.89
CA SER A 286 -28.54 9.78 34.80
C SER A 286 -29.56 10.61 33.99
N GLU A 287 -30.48 9.92 33.31
CA GLU A 287 -31.55 10.56 32.53
C GLU A 287 -32.46 11.45 33.41
N SER A 288 -32.74 11.01 34.64
CA SER A 288 -33.51 11.82 35.61
C SER A 288 -32.84 13.15 35.95
N CYS A 289 -31.52 13.17 36.05
CA CYS A 289 -30.74 14.39 36.29
C CYS A 289 -30.73 15.30 35.06
N ARG A 290 -30.64 14.72 33.85
CA ARG A 290 -30.78 15.50 32.60
C ARG A 290 -32.17 16.14 32.51
N LEU A 291 -33.23 15.39 32.78
CA LEU A 291 -34.60 15.90 32.73
C LEU A 291 -34.83 17.03 33.75
N ALA A 292 -34.28 16.90 34.96
CA ALA A 292 -34.34 17.95 35.97
C ALA A 292 -33.66 19.24 35.48
N ALA A 293 -32.44 19.14 34.92
CA ALA A 293 -31.73 20.29 34.35
C ALA A 293 -32.50 20.95 33.19
N HIS A 294 -33.15 20.15 32.34
CA HIS A 294 -34.03 20.67 31.28
C HIS A 294 -35.23 21.45 31.86
N ASN A 295 -35.87 20.94 32.92
CA ASN A 295 -37.00 21.61 33.55
C ASN A 295 -36.61 22.95 34.19
N ASP A 296 -35.44 23.01 34.83
CA ASP A 296 -34.91 24.25 35.41
C ASP A 296 -34.65 25.33 34.33
N LEU A 297 -34.14 24.92 33.17
CA LEU A 297 -33.97 25.81 32.01
C LEU A 297 -35.30 26.29 31.43
N ILE A 298 -36.30 25.40 31.34
CA ILE A 298 -37.66 25.77 30.90
C ILE A 298 -38.25 26.82 31.85
N TRP A 299 -38.09 26.62 33.16
CA TRP A 299 -38.56 27.56 34.17
C TRP A 299 -37.90 28.94 34.03
N LEU A 300 -36.57 29.00 33.82
CA LEU A 300 -35.86 30.25 33.57
C LEU A 300 -36.35 30.95 32.29
N GLY A 301 -36.57 30.18 31.22
CA GLY A 301 -37.12 30.70 29.97
C GLY A 301 -38.52 31.29 30.14
N GLN A 302 -39.39 30.61 30.89
CA GLN A 302 -40.72 31.11 31.24
C GLN A 302 -40.63 32.41 32.05
N ARG A 303 -39.73 32.46 33.04
CA ARG A 303 -39.55 33.66 33.86
C ARG A 303 -39.10 34.87 33.04
N LEU A 304 -38.19 34.68 32.10
CA LEU A 304 -37.76 35.74 31.19
C LEU A 304 -38.90 36.21 30.28
N ALA A 305 -39.67 35.26 29.73
CA ALA A 305 -40.83 35.56 28.90
C ALA A 305 -41.91 36.36 29.66
N GLU A 306 -42.14 36.06 30.93
CA GLU A 306 -43.03 36.83 31.80
C GLU A 306 -42.57 38.28 31.96
N VAL A 307 -41.27 38.50 32.24
CA VAL A 307 -40.69 39.84 32.38
C VAL A 307 -40.80 40.62 31.07
N MET A 308 -40.47 39.99 29.94
CA MET A 308 -40.58 40.61 28.62
C MET A 308 -42.03 41.01 28.31
N ARG A 309 -42.99 40.12 28.59
CA ARG A 309 -44.43 40.40 28.40
C ARG A 309 -44.91 41.54 29.31
N ALA A 310 -44.51 41.55 30.57
CA ALA A 310 -44.89 42.57 31.54
C ALA A 310 -44.40 43.98 31.14
N HIS A 311 -43.28 44.07 30.43
CA HIS A 311 -42.68 45.32 29.98
C HIS A 311 -42.87 45.60 28.48
N ALA A 312 -43.77 44.88 27.80
CA ALA A 312 -44.05 45.01 26.37
C ALA A 312 -42.81 44.93 25.46
N ILE A 313 -41.81 44.14 25.86
CA ILE A 313 -40.60 43.89 25.08
C ILE A 313 -40.93 42.79 24.05
N ALA A 314 -40.88 43.15 22.77
CA ALA A 314 -40.98 42.17 21.69
C ALA A 314 -39.66 41.41 21.54
N PHE A 315 -39.66 40.12 21.87
CA PHE A 315 -38.51 39.24 21.70
C PHE A 315 -38.99 37.93 21.07
N ASP A 316 -38.58 37.70 19.82
CA ASP A 316 -38.85 36.46 19.11
C ASP A 316 -37.63 35.56 19.22
N LEU A 317 -37.70 34.61 20.16
CA LEU A 317 -36.62 33.66 20.45
C LEU A 317 -36.24 32.82 19.21
N GLU A 318 -37.22 32.47 18.37
CA GLU A 318 -36.98 31.67 17.17
C GLU A 318 -36.32 32.51 16.06
N ALA A 319 -36.66 33.81 15.99
CA ALA A 319 -35.99 34.77 15.11
C ALA A 319 -34.52 35.03 15.49
N GLU A 320 -34.21 35.05 16.79
CA GLU A 320 -32.91 35.46 17.33
C GLU A 320 -31.91 34.29 17.51
N VAL A 321 -32.37 33.09 17.84
CA VAL A 321 -31.49 31.94 18.10
C VAL A 321 -31.11 31.19 16.82
N VAL A 322 -32.04 31.09 15.86
CA VAL A 322 -31.84 30.34 14.61
C VAL A 322 -31.33 31.29 13.53
N PRO A 323 -30.18 31.03 12.87
CA PRO A 323 -29.74 31.85 11.74
C PRO A 323 -30.77 31.85 10.59
N SER A 324 -30.89 32.97 9.88
CA SER A 324 -31.87 33.13 8.78
C SER A 324 -31.80 32.03 7.71
N TRP A 325 -30.59 31.54 7.41
CA TRP A 325 -30.34 30.48 6.43
C TRP A 325 -30.86 29.09 6.86
N VAL A 326 -30.95 28.83 8.17
CA VAL A 326 -31.54 27.59 8.73
C VAL A 326 -33.06 27.64 8.63
N ARG A 327 -33.67 28.81 8.87
CA ARG A 327 -35.12 29.02 8.70
C ARG A 327 -35.57 28.85 7.25
N GLU A 328 -34.79 29.36 6.30
CA GLU A 328 -35.06 29.17 4.87
C GLU A 328 -35.01 27.69 4.45
N HIS A 329 -34.08 26.91 5.00
CA HIS A 329 -34.01 25.47 4.75
C HIS A 329 -35.19 24.70 5.37
N ALA A 330 -35.58 25.02 6.61
CA ALA A 330 -36.73 24.41 7.27
C ALA A 330 -38.06 24.73 6.57
N GLY A 331 -38.21 25.96 6.05
CA GLY A 331 -39.37 26.37 5.24
C GLY A 331 -39.44 25.63 3.90
N LYS A 332 -38.30 25.43 3.24
CA LYS A 332 -38.21 24.63 2.00
C LYS A 332 -38.55 23.16 2.22
N LEU A 333 -38.14 22.57 3.34
CA LEU A 333 -38.47 21.18 3.69
C LEU A 333 -39.97 20.99 3.98
N LYS A 334 -40.60 21.94 4.69
CA LYS A 334 -42.06 21.91 4.93
C LYS A 334 -42.88 22.12 3.65
N ALA A 335 -42.41 22.94 2.72
CA ALA A 335 -43.07 23.17 1.43
C ALA A 335 -42.94 22.00 0.44
N VAL A 336 -41.99 21.08 0.67
CA VAL A 336 -41.81 19.85 -0.14
C VAL A 336 -42.66 18.70 0.42
N GLN A 337 -43.20 18.82 1.64
CA GLN A 337 -44.02 17.81 2.31
C GLN A 337 -45.52 18.17 2.36
N SER A 338 -45.92 19.32 1.81
CA SER A 338 -47.32 19.75 1.65
C SER A 338 -47.77 19.69 0.19
#